data_AF-A0A9P8PPN3-F1
#
_entry.id   AF-A0A9P8PPN3-F1
#
_cell.length_a   1.000
_cell.length_b   1.000
_cell.length_c   1.000
_cell.angle_alpha   90.00
_cell.angle_beta   90.00
_cell.angle_gamma   90.00
#
_symmetry.space_group_name_H-M   'P 1'
#
loop_
_entity.id
_entity.type
_entity.pdbx_description
1 polymer ?
#
loop_
_entity_poly.entity_id
_entity_poly.type
_entity_poly.pdbx_seq_one_letter_code
_entity_poly.pdbx_strand_id
1 'polypeptide(L)'
;MNQLQDLINSVGTSSVAQTVLQNEHVRNAWSALQENERWLFYGSLSLAVALLVGGSLLSQPKPKKRKKSQRAKLQRPEQPNLSPEQQAQQDIDAVLRDFETNYVPEIDKYIEGVEQEIAKPGPSKRKGKKSAKKSAVSYKQKFEYQYLYFNESLLKLLMKLDSVEIYDNQDLRAKRKQCIKTIQKYLKKLDSYKPEIDKLTKKGL
;
A
#
# COMPACT_ATOMS: atom_id res chain seq x y z
N MET A 1 -8.81 -15.98 14.10
CA MET A 1 -9.77 -15.28 14.98
C MET A 1 -9.36 -15.28 16.47
N ASN A 2 -8.14 -15.69 16.86
CA ASN A 2 -7.83 -15.90 18.29
C ASN A 2 -6.91 -14.84 18.92
N GLN A 3 -6.38 -13.85 18.18
CA GLN A 3 -5.43 -12.89 18.76
C GLN A 3 -6.06 -11.72 19.54
N LEU A 4 -7.34 -11.42 19.28
CA LEU A 4 -8.06 -10.41 20.06
C LEU A 4 -8.51 -10.95 21.42
N GLN A 5 -8.80 -12.26 21.51
CA GLN A 5 -9.19 -12.91 22.76
C GLN A 5 -8.04 -12.92 23.77
N ASP A 6 -6.82 -13.19 23.29
CA ASP A 6 -5.63 -13.23 24.15
C ASP A 6 -5.24 -11.86 24.69
N LEU A 7 -5.48 -10.78 23.92
CA LEU A 7 -5.25 -9.41 24.38
C LEU A 7 -6.27 -8.98 25.45
N ILE A 8 -7.52 -9.45 25.35
CA ILE A 8 -8.61 -9.18 26.31
C ILE A 8 -8.35 -9.89 27.65
N ASN A 9 -7.80 -11.09 27.61
CA ASN A 9 -7.48 -11.84 28.83
C ASN A 9 -6.21 -11.33 29.54
N SER A 10 -5.29 -10.69 28.81
CA SER A 10 -4.07 -10.08 29.36
C SER A 10 -4.32 -8.75 30.07
N VAL A 11 -5.38 -8.02 29.71
CA VAL A 11 -5.70 -6.73 30.31
C VAL A 11 -7.10 -6.86 30.88
N GLY A 12 -7.19 -7.17 32.19
CA GLY A 12 -8.43 -7.33 32.93
C GLY A 12 -9.33 -6.10 32.81
N THR A 13 -10.10 -6.04 31.73
CA THR A 13 -10.98 -4.94 31.37
C THR A 13 -12.39 -5.42 31.57
N SER A 14 -13.06 -4.70 32.46
CA SER A 14 -14.44 -4.92 32.90
C SER A 14 -15.42 -4.90 31.73
N SER A 15 -16.56 -5.57 31.96
CA SER A 15 -17.81 -5.72 31.17
C SER A 15 -18.13 -4.68 30.07
N VAL A 16 -17.64 -3.45 30.19
CA VAL A 16 -17.82 -2.33 29.25
C VAL A 16 -17.05 -2.53 27.93
N ALA A 17 -15.86 -3.14 27.96
CA ALA A 17 -15.08 -3.39 26.74
C ALA A 17 -15.77 -4.42 25.82
N GLN A 18 -16.47 -5.39 26.42
CA GLN A 18 -17.26 -6.38 25.68
C GLN A 18 -18.49 -5.74 25.02
N THR A 19 -19.15 -4.76 25.66
CA THR A 19 -20.36 -4.11 25.12
C THR A 19 -20.06 -3.20 23.92
N VAL A 20 -18.90 -2.54 23.90
CA VAL A 20 -18.50 -1.68 22.76
C VAL A 20 -18.13 -2.51 21.52
N LEU A 21 -17.58 -3.71 21.71
CA LEU A 21 -17.25 -4.64 20.62
C LEU A 21 -18.46 -5.43 20.09
N GLN A 22 -19.54 -5.52 20.86
CA GLN A 22 -20.77 -6.22 20.48
C GLN A 22 -21.74 -5.35 19.66
N ASN A 23 -21.40 -4.08 19.45
CA ASN A 23 -22.26 -3.12 18.75
C ASN A 23 -22.12 -3.26 17.23
N GLU A 24 -23.21 -3.61 16.54
CA GLU A 24 -23.23 -3.93 15.10
C GLU A 24 -22.69 -2.78 14.23
N HIS A 25 -22.91 -1.52 14.65
CA HIS A 25 -22.42 -0.35 13.92
C HIS A 25 -20.90 -0.25 13.87
N VAL A 26 -20.20 -0.68 14.93
CA VAL A 26 -18.73 -0.67 14.98
C VAL A 26 -18.17 -1.76 14.07
N ARG A 27 -18.84 -2.92 14.00
CA ARG A 27 -18.46 -4.03 13.10
C ARG A 27 -18.67 -3.69 11.63
N ASN A 28 -19.74 -2.97 11.29
CA ASN A 28 -20.02 -2.55 9.92
C ASN A 28 -19.09 -1.42 9.46
N ALA A 29 -18.72 -0.49 10.36
CA ALA A 29 -17.71 0.52 10.07
C ALA A 29 -16.30 -0.10 9.89
N TRP A 30 -16.02 -1.19 10.61
CA TRP A 30 -14.78 -1.94 10.52
C TRP A 30 -14.59 -2.71 9.20
N SER A 31 -15.67 -3.28 8.64
CA SER A 31 -15.61 -4.01 7.36
C SER A 31 -15.57 -3.10 6.13
N ALA A 32 -15.99 -1.83 6.27
CA ALA A 32 -15.98 -0.83 5.20
C ALA A 32 -14.60 -0.16 4.98
N LEU A 33 -13.61 -0.49 5.82
CA LEU A 33 -12.34 0.24 5.88
C LEU A 33 -11.17 -0.54 5.25
N GLN A 34 -10.48 0.08 4.30
CA GLN A 34 -9.32 -0.50 3.62
C GLN A 34 -8.11 -0.62 4.56
N GLU A 35 -7.32 -1.69 4.45
CA GLU A 35 -6.37 -2.15 5.49
C GLU A 35 -5.31 -1.12 5.93
N ASN A 36 -4.98 -0.13 5.09
CA ASN A 36 -3.99 0.91 5.40
C ASN A 36 -4.45 1.95 6.44
N GLU A 37 -5.74 2.04 6.75
CA GLU A 37 -6.28 3.08 7.65
C GLU A 37 -6.62 2.54 9.06
N ARG A 38 -6.53 1.22 9.27
CA ARG A 38 -6.96 0.56 10.52
C ARG A 38 -6.18 1.03 11.75
N TRP A 39 -4.92 1.43 11.58
CA TRP A 39 -4.08 1.96 12.66
C TRP A 39 -4.58 3.29 13.23
N LEU A 40 -5.22 4.15 12.41
CA LEU A 40 -5.79 5.42 12.86
C LEU A 40 -7.05 5.22 13.71
N PHE A 41 -7.81 4.16 13.44
CA PHE A 41 -8.97 3.76 14.23
C PHE A 41 -8.58 3.19 15.59
N TYR A 42 -7.49 2.40 15.66
CA TYR A 42 -6.97 1.93 16.95
C TYR A 42 -6.44 3.08 17.84
N GLY A 43 -5.76 4.06 17.24
CA GLY A 43 -5.26 5.22 17.96
C GLY A 43 -6.38 6.08 18.57
N SER A 44 -7.44 6.35 17.79
CA SER A 44 -8.58 7.17 18.25
C SER A 44 -9.45 6.44 19.29
N LEU A 45 -9.69 5.13 19.11
CA LEU A 45 -10.48 4.34 20.06
C LEU A 45 -9.75 4.18 21.40
N SER A 46 -8.43 3.98 21.39
CA SER A 46 -7.62 3.92 22.61
C SER A 46 -7.64 5.24 23.40
N LEU A 47 -7.53 6.38 22.69
CA LEU A 47 -7.60 7.70 23.31
C LEU A 47 -8.97 7.97 23.95
N ALA A 48 -10.07 7.57 23.30
CA ALA A 48 -11.42 7.74 23.83
C ALA A 48 -11.67 6.89 25.10
N VAL A 49 -11.17 5.65 25.12
CA VAL A 49 -11.25 4.80 26.31
C VAL A 49 -10.37 5.35 27.44
N ALA A 50 -9.17 5.83 27.13
CA ALA A 50 -8.30 6.47 28.12
C ALA A 50 -8.93 7.73 28.74
N LEU A 51 -9.66 8.53 27.96
CA LEU A 51 -10.40 9.70 28.45
C LEU A 51 -11.62 9.32 29.29
N LEU A 52 -12.28 8.19 29.02
CA LEU A 52 -13.40 7.70 29.82
C LEU A 52 -12.96 7.02 31.12
N VAL A 53 -11.77 6.41 31.16
CA VAL A 53 -11.21 5.77 32.37
C VAL A 53 -10.44 6.77 33.24
N GLY A 54 -9.86 7.83 32.67
CA GLY A 54 -9.08 8.87 33.36
C GLY A 54 -9.90 9.96 34.07
N GLY A 55 -11.15 9.67 34.45
CA GLY A 55 -12.11 10.63 35.01
C GLY A 55 -11.88 11.09 36.45
N SER A 56 -10.63 11.29 36.91
CA SER A 56 -10.37 11.85 38.23
C SER A 56 -9.03 12.58 38.30
N LEU A 57 -8.96 13.78 37.70
CA LEU A 57 -7.96 14.81 38.04
C LEU A 57 -8.29 16.15 37.36
N LEU A 58 -9.45 16.74 37.66
CA LEU A 58 -9.66 18.19 37.47
C LEU A 58 -10.41 18.77 38.67
N SER A 59 -9.63 19.13 39.70
CA SER A 59 -10.04 20.10 40.71
C SER A 59 -10.21 21.46 40.00
N GLN A 60 -11.44 21.97 40.00
CA GLN A 60 -11.82 23.23 39.36
C GLN A 60 -11.46 24.43 40.27
N PRO A 61 -10.62 25.40 39.85
CA PRO A 61 -10.62 26.72 40.44
C PRO A 61 -11.62 27.65 39.72
N LYS A 62 -12.29 28.47 40.53
CA LYS A 62 -13.43 29.37 40.24
C LYS A 62 -13.26 30.29 39.01
N PRO A 63 -14.38 30.74 38.40
CA PRO A 63 -14.35 31.47 37.12
C PRO A 63 -13.92 32.93 37.29
N LYS A 64 -12.87 33.34 36.56
CA LYS A 64 -12.57 34.75 36.27
C LYS A 64 -12.85 35.06 34.79
N LYS A 65 -13.44 36.24 34.57
CA LYS A 65 -13.97 36.78 33.31
C LYS A 65 -13.06 36.52 32.10
N ARG A 66 -13.59 35.85 31.07
CA ARG A 66 -12.90 35.49 29.82
C ARG A 66 -12.56 36.73 29.00
N LYS A 67 -11.26 36.99 28.79
CA LYS A 67 -10.78 37.72 27.60
C LYS A 67 -10.79 36.75 26.40
N LYS A 68 -11.21 37.27 25.25
CA LYS A 68 -11.37 36.58 23.96
C LYS A 68 -10.06 35.86 23.58
N SER A 69 -10.05 34.52 23.58
CA SER A 69 -8.85 33.76 23.22
C SER A 69 -8.72 33.71 21.69
N GLN A 70 -7.61 34.22 21.18
CA GLN A 70 -7.22 34.04 19.79
C GLN A 70 -7.00 32.55 19.55
N ARG A 71 -7.73 32.01 18.57
CA ARG A 71 -7.62 30.63 18.11
C ARG A 71 -6.24 30.50 17.44
N ALA A 72 -5.28 29.90 18.14
CA ALA A 72 -3.98 29.58 17.54
C ALA A 72 -4.22 28.65 16.35
N LYS A 73 -3.89 29.12 15.13
CA LYS A 73 -3.84 28.28 13.93
C LYS A 73 -2.83 27.17 14.22
N LEU A 74 -3.28 25.92 14.08
CA LEU A 74 -2.41 24.76 14.06
C LEU A 74 -1.42 24.97 12.90
N GLN A 75 -0.17 25.28 13.22
CA GLN A 75 0.88 25.46 12.22
C GLN A 75 1.14 24.08 11.62
N ARG A 76 0.69 23.90 10.36
CA ARG A 76 1.14 22.81 9.50
C ARG A 76 2.67 22.94 9.43
N PRO A 77 3.44 21.84 9.63
CA PRO A 77 4.90 21.92 9.60
C PRO A 77 5.33 22.61 8.29
N GLU A 78 6.10 23.69 8.40
CA GLU A 78 6.67 24.40 7.27
C GLU A 78 7.48 23.39 6.45
N GLN A 79 6.99 23.08 5.25
CA GLN A 79 7.82 22.39 4.28
C GLN A 79 8.98 23.32 3.90
N PRO A 80 10.19 22.79 3.65
CA PRO A 80 11.32 23.61 3.22
C PRO A 80 10.88 24.48 2.02
N ASN A 81 11.28 25.75 2.04
CA ASN A 81 10.85 26.78 1.10
C ASN A 81 11.51 26.56 -0.28
N LEU A 82 11.19 25.44 -0.93
CA LEU A 82 11.60 25.11 -2.28
C LEU A 82 10.70 25.86 -3.24
N SER A 83 11.28 26.43 -4.29
CA SER A 83 10.47 26.99 -5.37
C SER A 83 9.59 25.87 -5.97
N PRO A 84 8.39 26.19 -6.47
CA PRO A 84 7.51 25.18 -7.06
C PRO A 84 8.18 24.37 -8.19
N GLU A 85 9.08 24.99 -8.94
CA GLU A 85 9.87 24.32 -9.97
C GLU A 85 10.89 23.34 -9.40
N GLN A 86 11.57 23.70 -8.30
CA GLN A 86 12.47 22.80 -7.59
C GLN A 86 11.71 21.62 -6.98
N GLN A 87 10.50 21.86 -6.48
CA GLN A 87 9.66 20.79 -5.96
C GLN A 87 9.27 19.81 -7.09
N ALA A 88 8.79 20.33 -8.22
CA ALA A 88 8.47 19.50 -9.39
C ALA A 88 9.68 18.69 -9.88
N GLN A 89 10.87 19.30 -9.87
CA GLN A 89 12.12 18.64 -10.22
C GLN A 89 12.43 17.49 -9.24
N GLN A 90 12.33 17.75 -7.94
CA GLN A 90 12.53 16.72 -6.91
C GLN A 90 11.51 15.59 -7.01
N ASP A 91 10.25 15.91 -7.31
CA ASP A 91 9.18 14.92 -7.42
C ASP A 91 9.40 14.00 -8.63
N ILE A 92 9.77 14.56 -9.79
CA ILE A 92 10.13 13.77 -10.99
C ILE A 92 11.32 12.85 -10.67
N ASP A 93 12.35 13.38 -10.00
CA ASP A 93 13.55 12.61 -9.67
C ASP A 93 13.29 11.55 -8.61
N ALA A 94 12.41 11.81 -7.66
CA ALA A 94 11.99 10.86 -6.65
C ALA A 94 11.25 9.68 -7.30
N VAL A 95 10.34 9.95 -8.23
CA VAL A 95 9.63 8.88 -8.97
C VAL A 95 10.59 8.07 -9.83
N LEU A 96 11.51 8.71 -10.54
CA LEU A 96 12.50 8.00 -11.35
C LEU A 96 13.41 7.12 -10.48
N ARG A 97 13.86 7.63 -9.34
CA ARG A 97 14.70 6.88 -8.41
C ARG A 97 13.96 5.69 -7.79
N ASP A 98 12.71 5.88 -7.40
CA ASP A 98 11.83 4.81 -6.88
C ASP A 98 11.68 3.71 -7.94
N PHE A 99 11.40 4.11 -9.19
CA PHE A 99 11.35 3.20 -10.34
C PHE A 99 12.65 2.40 -10.52
N GLU A 100 13.80 3.07 -10.59
CA GLU A 100 15.09 2.43 -10.84
C GLU A 100 15.58 1.55 -9.69
N THR A 101 15.33 1.97 -8.45
CA THR A 101 15.85 1.28 -7.26
C THR A 101 14.98 0.08 -6.88
N ASN A 102 13.66 0.25 -6.90
CA ASN A 102 12.74 -0.74 -6.35
C ASN A 102 12.16 -1.65 -7.44
N TYR A 103 11.83 -1.10 -8.60
CA TYR A 103 11.04 -1.84 -9.59
C TYR A 103 11.89 -2.48 -10.69
N VAL A 104 12.86 -1.77 -11.27
CA VAL A 104 13.73 -2.32 -12.32
C VAL A 104 14.38 -3.67 -11.94
N PRO A 105 15.08 -3.80 -10.79
CA PRO A 105 15.74 -5.06 -10.46
C PRO A 105 14.75 -6.20 -10.18
N GLU A 106 13.58 -5.88 -9.63
CA GLU A 106 12.55 -6.89 -9.37
C GLU A 106 11.86 -7.36 -10.65
N ILE A 107 11.61 -6.45 -11.59
CA ILE A 107 11.06 -6.76 -12.92
C ILE A 107 12.04 -7.63 -13.70
N ASP A 108 13.33 -7.32 -13.69
CA ASP A 108 14.32 -8.11 -14.42
C ASP A 108 14.47 -9.52 -13.84
N LYS A 109 14.49 -9.66 -12.50
CA LYS A 109 14.44 -10.97 -11.84
C LYS A 109 13.17 -11.75 -12.16
N TYR A 110 12.04 -11.05 -12.23
CA TYR A 110 10.76 -11.65 -12.58
C TYR A 110 10.78 -12.21 -14.00
N ILE A 111 11.26 -11.41 -14.97
CA ILE A 111 11.37 -11.81 -16.37
C ILE A 111 12.31 -13.00 -16.51
N GLU A 112 13.48 -12.97 -15.87
CA GLU A 112 14.41 -14.10 -15.87
C GLU A 112 13.74 -15.37 -15.33
N GLY A 113 12.96 -15.26 -14.26
CA GLY A 113 12.19 -16.38 -13.71
C GLY A 113 11.14 -16.94 -14.70
N VAL A 114 10.47 -16.07 -15.45
CA VAL A 114 9.53 -16.47 -16.51
C VAL A 114 10.27 -17.20 -17.63
N GLU A 115 11.39 -16.67 -18.11
CA GLU A 115 12.22 -17.27 -19.16
C GLU A 115 12.74 -18.65 -18.76
N GLN A 116 13.21 -18.81 -17.51
CA GLN A 116 13.65 -20.10 -16.99
C GLN A 116 12.53 -21.14 -16.97
N GLU A 117 11.31 -20.76 -16.60
CA GLU A 117 10.16 -21.69 -16.63
C GLU A 117 9.74 -22.07 -18.06
N ILE A 118 9.89 -21.16 -19.02
CA ILE A 118 9.65 -21.45 -20.43
C ILE A 118 10.73 -22.38 -20.99
N ALA A 119 11.99 -22.21 -20.58
CA ALA A 119 13.13 -23.00 -21.03
C ALA A 119 13.16 -24.42 -20.44
N LYS A 120 12.50 -24.67 -19.30
CA LYS A 120 12.43 -26.02 -18.71
C LYS A 120 11.74 -26.98 -19.69
N PRO A 121 12.40 -28.06 -20.13
CA PRO A 121 11.76 -29.08 -20.96
C PRO A 121 10.58 -29.66 -20.18
N GLY A 122 9.42 -29.71 -20.83
CA GLY A 122 8.16 -30.08 -20.19
C GLY A 122 8.25 -31.42 -19.45
N PRO A 123 7.39 -31.66 -18.45
CA PRO A 123 7.43 -32.89 -17.67
C PRO A 123 7.31 -34.09 -18.61
N SER A 124 8.38 -34.91 -18.67
CA SER A 124 8.33 -36.23 -19.27
C SER A 124 7.10 -36.95 -18.70
N LYS A 125 6.18 -37.40 -19.55
CA LYS A 125 4.98 -38.14 -19.15
C LYS A 125 5.36 -39.40 -18.36
N ARG A 126 5.58 -39.30 -17.05
CA ARG A 126 5.62 -40.45 -16.16
C ARG A 126 4.17 -40.85 -15.88
N LYS A 127 3.70 -41.88 -16.60
CA LYS A 127 2.46 -42.59 -16.29
C LYS A 127 2.57 -43.17 -14.88
N GLY A 128 1.60 -42.84 -14.03
CA GLY A 128 1.24 -43.61 -12.83
C GLY A 128 1.86 -43.11 -11.52
N LYS A 129 1.06 -42.39 -10.71
CA LYS A 129 0.46 -42.89 -9.46
C LYS A 129 -0.37 -41.75 -8.84
N LYS A 130 -1.63 -42.04 -8.48
CA LYS A 130 -2.49 -41.10 -7.73
C LYS A 130 -1.89 -40.90 -6.34
N SER A 131 -1.30 -39.74 -6.07
CA SER A 131 -0.90 -39.32 -4.72
C SER A 131 -1.26 -37.85 -4.49
N ALA A 132 -2.14 -37.64 -3.51
CA ALA A 132 -2.44 -36.42 -2.76
C ALA A 132 -2.36 -35.06 -3.50
N LYS A 133 -3.53 -34.50 -3.82
CA LYS A 133 -3.73 -33.07 -4.12
C LYS A 133 -3.25 -32.21 -2.95
N LYS A 134 -2.03 -31.68 -3.02
CA LYS A 134 -1.64 -30.45 -2.31
C LYS A 134 -0.94 -29.50 -3.28
N SER A 135 -1.52 -28.30 -3.39
CA SER A 135 -0.93 -27.00 -3.80
C SER A 135 -0.35 -26.79 -5.22
N ALA A 136 -0.80 -27.48 -6.26
CA ALA A 136 -0.47 -27.10 -7.66
C ALA A 136 -0.98 -25.70 -8.07
N VAL A 137 -1.92 -25.15 -7.31
CA VAL A 137 -2.47 -23.78 -7.44
C VAL A 137 -1.42 -22.69 -7.10
N SER A 138 -0.38 -23.02 -6.33
CA SER A 138 0.45 -22.04 -5.62
C SER A 138 1.50 -21.29 -6.45
N TYR A 139 2.16 -21.93 -7.42
CA TYR A 139 3.27 -21.32 -8.15
C TYR A 139 2.87 -20.70 -9.49
N LYS A 140 1.73 -21.10 -10.07
CA LYS A 140 1.25 -20.57 -11.36
C LYS A 140 0.55 -19.22 -11.20
N GLN A 141 -0.27 -19.11 -10.15
CA GLN A 141 -0.82 -17.83 -9.71
C GLN A 141 0.29 -16.84 -9.32
N LYS A 142 1.48 -17.33 -8.95
CA LYS A 142 2.61 -16.47 -8.60
C LYS A 142 3.03 -15.56 -9.75
N PHE A 143 3.21 -16.10 -10.96
CA PHE A 143 3.67 -15.29 -12.10
C PHE A 143 2.60 -14.31 -12.58
N GLU A 144 1.33 -14.71 -12.56
CA GLU A 144 0.19 -13.85 -12.90
C GLU A 144 0.02 -12.74 -11.85
N TYR A 145 0.09 -13.07 -10.56
CA TYR A 145 0.05 -12.11 -9.47
C TYR A 145 1.21 -11.11 -9.54
N GLN A 146 2.43 -11.59 -9.81
CA GLN A 146 3.60 -10.72 -9.95
C GLN A 146 3.47 -9.80 -11.18
N TYR A 147 2.97 -10.30 -12.31
CA TYR A 147 2.67 -9.47 -13.48
C TYR A 147 1.69 -8.34 -13.12
N LEU A 148 0.56 -8.69 -12.51
CA LEU A 148 -0.46 -7.71 -12.11
C LEU A 148 0.11 -6.69 -11.12
N TYR A 149 0.89 -7.15 -10.14
CA TYR A 149 1.56 -6.29 -9.16
C TYR A 149 2.48 -5.26 -9.82
N PHE A 150 3.38 -5.69 -10.72
CA PHE A 150 4.30 -4.78 -11.39
C PHE A 150 3.54 -3.83 -12.32
N ASN A 151 2.56 -4.33 -13.08
CA ASN A 151 1.74 -3.51 -13.95
C ASN A 151 1.05 -2.37 -13.18
N GLU A 152 0.36 -2.70 -12.08
CA GLU A 152 -0.32 -1.71 -11.23
C GLU A 152 0.67 -0.73 -10.59
N SER A 153 1.83 -1.22 -10.17
CA SER A 153 2.86 -0.36 -9.55
C SER A 153 3.42 0.65 -10.53
N LEU A 154 3.74 0.22 -11.76
CA LEU A 154 4.22 1.11 -12.82
C LEU A 154 3.16 2.12 -13.26
N LEU A 155 1.88 1.71 -13.33
CA LEU A 155 0.77 2.62 -13.60
C LEU A 155 0.63 3.69 -12.51
N LYS A 156 0.79 3.33 -11.24
CA LYS A 156 0.79 4.31 -10.13
C LYS A 156 1.94 5.32 -10.24
N LEU A 157 3.13 4.90 -10.67
CA LEU A 157 4.24 5.83 -10.91
C LEU A 157 3.93 6.80 -12.04
N LEU A 158 3.28 6.34 -13.11
CA LEU A 158 2.80 7.23 -14.18
C LEU A 158 1.78 8.24 -13.67
N MET A 159 0.81 7.80 -12.86
CA MET A 159 -0.16 8.73 -12.24
C MET A 159 0.52 9.79 -11.37
N LYS A 160 1.54 9.40 -10.59
CA LYS A 160 2.33 10.36 -9.81
C LYS A 160 3.02 11.38 -10.72
N LEU A 161 3.66 10.94 -11.80
CA LEU A 161 4.30 11.85 -12.76
C LEU A 161 3.32 12.81 -13.43
N ASP A 162 2.14 12.33 -13.80
CA ASP A 162 1.10 13.15 -14.41
C ASP A 162 0.56 14.21 -13.44
N SER A 163 0.53 13.91 -12.14
CA SER A 163 0.13 14.85 -11.10
C SER A 163 1.15 15.96 -10.82
N VAL A 164 2.41 15.84 -11.28
CA VAL A 164 3.42 16.88 -11.08
C VAL A 164 3.05 18.10 -11.92
N GLU A 165 2.80 19.21 -11.24
CA GLU A 165 2.56 20.50 -11.89
C GLU A 165 3.84 20.96 -12.57
N ILE A 166 3.78 21.06 -13.89
CA ILE A 166 4.86 21.64 -14.68
C ILE A 166 4.35 22.97 -15.20
N TYR A 167 4.90 24.04 -14.66
CA TYR A 167 4.68 25.42 -15.11
C TYR A 167 5.18 25.59 -16.56
N ASP A 168 5.56 26.81 -16.95
CA ASP A 168 6.04 27.09 -18.32
C ASP A 168 7.49 26.64 -18.60
N ASN A 169 8.06 25.85 -17.69
CA ASN A 169 9.41 25.31 -17.81
C ASN A 169 9.46 24.11 -18.79
N GLN A 170 10.05 24.33 -19.97
CA GLN A 170 10.17 23.32 -21.03
C GLN A 170 11.10 22.17 -20.65
N ASP A 171 12.14 22.42 -19.87
CA ASP A 171 13.12 21.40 -19.48
C ASP A 171 12.48 20.38 -18.54
N LEU A 172 11.67 20.84 -17.58
CA LEU A 172 10.88 19.96 -16.71
C LEU A 172 9.87 19.12 -17.50
N ARG A 173 9.23 19.71 -18.52
CA ARG A 173 8.32 18.96 -19.41
C ARG A 173 9.06 17.86 -20.17
N ALA A 174 10.23 18.18 -20.71
CA ALA A 174 11.08 17.22 -21.40
C ALA A 174 11.54 16.09 -20.45
N LYS A 175 11.96 16.43 -19.23
CA LYS A 175 12.39 15.47 -18.21
C LYS A 175 11.26 14.54 -17.78
N ARG A 176 10.07 15.08 -17.46
CA ARG A 176 8.88 14.25 -17.16
C ARG A 176 8.57 13.32 -18.32
N LYS A 177 8.57 13.83 -19.56
CA LYS A 177 8.30 13.02 -20.76
C LYS A 177 9.32 11.89 -20.94
N GLN A 178 10.60 12.15 -20.65
CA GLN A 178 11.64 11.12 -20.67
C GLN A 178 11.37 10.05 -19.61
N CYS A 179 11.07 10.44 -18.38
CA CYS A 179 10.74 9.50 -17.30
C CYS A 179 9.53 8.62 -17.65
N ILE A 180 8.45 9.23 -18.16
CA ILE A 180 7.25 8.51 -18.64
C ILE A 180 7.62 7.48 -19.71
N LYS A 181 8.42 7.87 -20.71
CA LYS A 181 8.87 6.96 -21.78
C LYS A 181 9.67 5.77 -21.23
N THR A 182 10.53 6.01 -20.24
CA THR A 182 11.31 4.95 -19.60
C THR A 182 10.39 3.94 -18.91
N ILE A 183 9.44 4.40 -18.08
CA ILE A 183 8.48 3.52 -17.40
C ILE A 183 7.61 2.76 -18.42
N GLN A 184 7.12 3.45 -19.46
CA GLN A 184 6.33 2.84 -20.53
C GLN A 184 7.12 1.77 -21.30
N LYS A 185 8.44 1.91 -21.44
CA LYS A 185 9.27 0.87 -22.06
C LYS A 185 9.24 -0.43 -21.25
N TYR A 186 9.26 -0.33 -19.92
CA TYR A 186 9.17 -1.51 -19.05
C TYR A 186 7.77 -2.10 -18.98
N LEU A 187 6.71 -1.28 -19.02
CA LEU A 187 5.34 -1.77 -19.20
C LEU A 187 5.21 -2.60 -20.49
N LYS A 188 5.71 -2.08 -21.61
CA LYS A 188 5.73 -2.83 -22.88
C LYS A 188 6.55 -4.11 -22.80
N LYS A 189 7.69 -4.08 -22.10
CA LYS A 189 8.53 -5.27 -21.85
C LYS A 189 7.74 -6.30 -21.04
N LEU A 190 7.01 -5.91 -19.99
CA LEU A 190 6.16 -6.83 -19.23
C LEU A 190 5.02 -7.41 -20.09
N ASP A 191 4.36 -6.56 -20.88
CA ASP A 191 3.24 -6.97 -21.74
C ASP A 191 3.66 -7.97 -22.82
N SER A 192 4.92 -7.94 -23.30
CA SER A 192 5.39 -8.95 -24.25
C SER A 192 5.47 -10.36 -23.65
N TYR A 193 5.64 -10.49 -22.33
CA TYR A 193 5.64 -11.79 -21.65
C TYR A 193 4.25 -12.23 -21.20
N LYS A 194 3.26 -11.34 -21.18
CA LYS A 194 1.87 -11.67 -20.84
C LYS A 194 1.33 -12.92 -21.58
N PRO A 195 1.46 -13.06 -22.91
CA PRO A 195 0.97 -14.27 -23.58
C PRO A 195 1.72 -15.54 -23.16
N GLU A 196 2.98 -15.44 -22.76
CA GLU A 196 3.77 -16.58 -22.29
C GLU A 196 3.35 -17.00 -20.89
N ILE A 197 3.12 -16.02 -20.01
CA ILE A 197 2.53 -16.21 -18.68
C ILE A 197 1.15 -16.87 -18.82
N ASP A 198 0.30 -16.38 -19.73
CA ASP A 198 -1.02 -16.97 -20.01
C ASP A 198 -0.91 -18.43 -20.51
N LYS A 199 0.14 -18.77 -21.27
CA LYS A 199 0.41 -20.16 -21.67
C LYS A 199 0.85 -21.01 -20.49
N LEU A 200 1.69 -20.49 -19.60
CA LEU A 200 2.14 -21.18 -18.40
C LEU A 200 0.98 -21.45 -17.43
N THR A 201 0.04 -20.50 -17.30
CA THR A 201 -1.18 -20.68 -16.49
C THR A 201 -2.13 -21.69 -17.13
N LYS A 202 -2.40 -21.58 -18.44
CA LYS A 202 -3.34 -22.47 -19.16
C LYS A 202 -2.84 -23.90 -19.40
N LYS A 203 -1.55 -24.14 -19.62
CA LYS A 203 -0.97 -25.51 -19.78
C LYS A 203 -1.11 -26.40 -18.54
N GLY A 204 -1.71 -25.90 -17.45
CA GLY A 204 -2.02 -26.66 -16.23
C GLY A 204 -3.43 -27.24 -16.14
N LEU A 205 -4.28 -27.02 -17.14
CA LEU A 205 -5.64 -27.56 -17.23
C LEU A 205 -5.68 -28.78 -18.15
#